data_AF-A0A7Y2U8F5-F1
#
_entry.id   AF-A0A7Y2U8F5-F1
#
_cell.length_a   1.000
_cell.length_b   1.000
_cell.length_c   1.000
_cell.angle_alpha   90.00
_cell.angle_beta   90.00
_cell.angle_gamma   90.00
#
_symmetry.space_group_name_H-M   'P 1'
#
loop_
_entity.id
_entity.type
_entity.pdbx_description
1 polymer ?
#
loop_
_entity_poly.entity_id
_entity_poly.type
_entity_poly.pdbx_seq_one_letter_code
_entity_poly.pdbx_strand_id
1 'polypeptide(L)' 'MSDVEKVNDAFDSMAASERIAWLYNQFGSRLVLSSSFGLQAAVMLHLVSKHAPKIPVVWLDTGYL' A
#
# COMPACT_ATOMS: atom_id res chain seq x y z
N MET A 1 -23.46 -9.07 -3.57
CA MET A 1 -22.20 -8.35 -3.30
C MET A 1 -21.04 -9.18 -3.76
N SER A 2 -20.25 -8.63 -4.67
CA SER A 2 -18.91 -9.11 -5.05
C SER A 2 -17.96 -9.05 -3.86
N ASP A 3 -16.84 -9.77 -3.93
CA ASP A 3 -15.84 -9.75 -2.86
C ASP A 3 -15.15 -8.38 -2.75
N VAL A 4 -15.07 -7.62 -3.84
CA VAL A 4 -14.52 -6.25 -3.85
C VAL A 4 -15.39 -5.31 -3.01
N GLU A 5 -16.72 -5.38 -3.18
CA GLU A 5 -17.65 -4.54 -2.42
C GLU A 5 -17.55 -4.80 -0.92
N LYS A 6 -17.44 -6.07 -0.49
CA LYS A 6 -17.28 -6.42 0.92
C LYS A 6 -16.00 -5.85 1.53
N VAL A 7 -14.90 -5.85 0.78
CA VAL A 7 -13.62 -5.32 1.24
C VAL A 7 -13.67 -3.80 1.35
N ASN A 8 -14.28 -3.12 0.38
CA ASN A 8 -14.44 -1.66 0.42
C ASN A 8 -15.28 -1.22 1.63
N ASP A 9 -16.41 -1.88 1.88
CA ASP A 9 -17.27 -1.58 3.03
C ASP A 9 -16.52 -1.76 4.36
N ALA A 10 -15.68 -2.80 4.47
CA ALA A 10 -14.85 -2.99 5.65
C ALA A 10 -13.80 -1.88 5.80
N PHE A 11 -13.19 -1.45 4.69
CA PHE A 11 -12.13 -0.45 4.68
C PHE A 11 -12.62 0.94 5.03
N ASP A 12 -13.88 1.30 4.75
CA ASP A 12 -14.43 2.63 5.02
C ASP A 12 -14.23 3.08 6.48
N SER A 13 -14.33 2.15 7.43
CA SER A 13 -14.11 2.42 8.86
C SER A 13 -12.64 2.32 9.32
N MET A 14 -11.74 1.79 8.49
CA MET A 14 -10.35 1.53 8.84
C MET A 14 -9.45 2.72 8.54
N ALA A 15 -8.52 3.00 9.46
CA ALA A 15 -7.40 3.90 9.22
C ALA A 15 -6.44 3.34 8.15
N ALA A 16 -5.67 4.22 7.50
CA ALA A 16 -4.74 3.81 6.45
C ALA A 16 -3.72 2.75 6.90
N SER A 17 -3.20 2.85 8.12
CA SER A 17 -2.30 1.85 8.72
C SER A 17 -2.94 0.47 8.83
N GLU A 18 -4.21 0.41 9.24
CA GLU A 18 -4.97 -0.83 9.39
C GLU A 18 -5.25 -1.47 8.04
N ARG A 19 -5.62 -0.68 7.03
CA ARG A 19 -5.78 -1.15 5.64
C ARG A 19 -4.49 -1.76 5.11
N ILE A 20 -3.34 -1.12 5.34
CA ILE A 20 -2.03 -1.62 4.90
C ILE A 20 -1.68 -2.94 5.60
N ALA A 21 -1.88 -3.02 6.92
CA ALA A 21 -1.64 -4.25 7.67
C ALA A 21 -2.57 -5.39 7.20
N TRP A 22 -3.84 -5.09 6.92
CA TRP A 22 -4.78 -6.07 6.37
C TRP A 22 -4.33 -6.56 5.00
N LEU A 23 -3.98 -5.65 4.08
CA LEU A 23 -3.49 -5.99 2.75
C LEU A 23 -2.24 -6.89 2.83
N TYR A 24 -1.31 -6.56 3.73
CA TYR A 24 -0.10 -7.36 3.91
C TYR A 24 -0.41 -8.76 4.45
N ASN A 25 -1.36 -8.89 5.38
CA ASN A 25 -1.80 -10.19 5.88
C ASN A 25 -2.51 -11.03 4.81
N GLN A 26 -3.30 -10.42 3.93
CA GLN A 26 -4.02 -11.14 2.87
C GLN A 26 -3.14 -11.53 1.67
N PHE A 27 -2.23 -10.64 1.26
CA PHE A 27 -1.47 -10.79 0.02
C PHE A 27 0.00 -11.17 0.26
N GLY A 28 0.57 -10.86 1.42
CA GLY A 28 1.94 -11.18 1.77
C GLY A 28 2.94 -10.72 0.70
N SER A 29 3.70 -11.67 0.15
CA SER A 29 4.69 -11.43 -0.90
C SER A 29 4.12 -10.97 -2.24
N ARG A 30 2.79 -11.03 -2.43
CA ARG A 30 2.12 -10.52 -3.65
C ARG A 30 1.72 -9.05 -3.54
N LEU A 31 1.85 -8.42 -2.38
CA LEU A 31 1.59 -7.00 -2.22
C LEU A 31 2.80 -6.18 -2.68
N VAL A 32 2.57 -5.14 -3.48
CA VAL A 32 3.62 -4.20 -3.94
C VAL A 32 3.18 -2.77 -3.66
N LEU A 33 4.12 -1.88 -3.36
CA LEU A 33 3.89 -0.44 -3.40
C LEU A 33 4.49 0.12 -4.69
N SER A 34 3.68 0.76 -5.53
CA SER A 34 4.21 1.61 -6.61
C SER A 34 4.34 3.05 -6.10
N SER A 35 5.47 3.70 -6.36
CA SER A 35 5.72 5.10 -5.99
C SER A 35 6.47 5.84 -7.09
N SER A 36 6.06 7.08 -7.37
CA SER A 36 6.82 8.00 -8.22
C SER A 36 7.92 8.75 -7.48
N PHE A 37 8.05 8.56 -6.16
CA PHE A 37 8.96 9.32 -5.30
C PHE A 37 8.75 10.86 -5.35
N GLY A 38 7.52 11.30 -5.64
CA GLY A 38 7.15 12.72 -5.56
C GLY A 38 7.11 13.28 -4.13
N LEU A 39 6.73 14.56 -4.00
CA LEU A 39 6.83 15.34 -2.76
C LEU A 39 6.26 14.67 -1.50
N GLN A 40 5.16 13.92 -1.65
CA GLN A 40 4.45 13.29 -0.53
C GLN A 40 4.70 11.78 -0.41
N ALA A 41 5.59 11.21 -1.23
CA ALA A 41 5.88 9.78 -1.24
C ALA A 41 6.33 9.26 0.13
N ALA A 42 7.03 10.10 0.90
CA ALA A 42 7.51 9.79 2.24
C ALA A 42 6.40 9.28 3.19
N VAL A 43 5.16 9.77 3.06
CA VAL A 43 4.04 9.34 3.92
C VAL A 43 3.70 7.88 3.68
N MET A 44 3.51 7.48 2.41
CA MET A 44 3.19 6.09 2.07
C MET A 44 4.37 5.16 2.35
N LEU A 45 5.59 5.59 2.01
CA LEU A 45 6.81 4.84 2.31
C LEU A 45 6.95 4.58 3.82
N HIS A 46 6.68 5.59 4.64
CA HIS A 46 6.69 5.44 6.09
C HIS A 46 5.64 4.44 6.58
N LEU A 47 4.39 4.55 6.10
CA LEU A 47 3.32 3.66 6.50
C LEU A 47 3.60 2.20 6.12
N VAL A 48 4.04 1.92 4.89
CA VAL A 48 4.36 0.54 4.48
C VAL A 48 5.58 0.00 5.21
N SER A 49 6.57 0.84 5.51
CA SER A 49 7.74 0.41 6.30
C SER A 49 7.37 -0.11 7.69
N LYS A 50 6.30 0.43 8.29
CA LYS A 50 5.80 0.04 9.62
C LYS A 50 4.81 -1.12 9.59
N HIS A 51 3.90 -1.15 8.61
CA HIS A 51 2.73 -2.05 8.63
C HIS A 51 2.78 -3.17 7.59
N ALA A 52 3.62 -3.04 6.56
CA ALA A 52 3.84 -4.06 5.54
C ALA A 52 5.35 -4.20 5.25
N PRO A 53 6.17 -4.48 6.28
CA PRO A 53 7.60 -4.53 6.09
C PRO A 53 7.95 -5.63 5.08
N LYS A 54 8.93 -5.38 4.21
CA LYS A 54 9.43 -6.30 3.16
C LYS A 54 8.63 -6.37 1.86
N ILE A 55 7.56 -5.59 1.69
CA ILE A 55 6.94 -5.49 0.36
C ILE A 55 7.87 -4.76 -0.61
N PRO A 56 7.94 -5.18 -1.88
CA PRO A 56 8.70 -4.46 -2.90
C PRO A 56 8.10 -3.07 -3.14
N VAL A 57 8.98 -2.07 -3.21
CA VAL A 57 8.66 -0.73 -3.67
C VAL A 57 9.14 -0.60 -5.11
N VAL A 58 8.22 -0.36 -6.03
CA VAL A 58 8.50 -0.21 -7.46
C VAL A 58 8.42 1.26 -7.84
N TRP A 59 9.43 1.75 -8.52
CA TRP A 59 9.47 3.07 -9.14
C TRP A 59 9.98 2.93 -10.57
N LEU A 60 9.46 3.77 -11.46
CA LEU A 60 9.87 3.84 -12.86
C LEU A 60 10.74 5.08 -13.05
N ASP A 61 12.03 4.86 -13.27
CA ASP A 61 12.95 5.91 -13.70
C ASP A 61 12.74 6.18 -15.19
N THR A 62 12.25 7.38 -15.51
CA THR A 62 12.02 7.82 -16.88
C THR A 62 13.29 8.36 -17.54
N GLY A 63 14.35 8.62 -16.77
CA GLY A 63 15.55 9.32 -17.22
C GLY A 63 15.42 10.86 -17.28
N TYR A 64 14.31 11.43 -16.81
CA TYR A 64 14.06 12.87 -16.78
C TYR A 64 13.66 13.31 -15.36
N LEU A 65 14.65 13.67 -14.54
CA LEU A 65 14.49 14.14 -13.16
C LEU A 65 14.86 15.62 -13.03
#